data_AF-A0A5N6JZX6-F1
#
_entry.id   AF-A0A5N6JZX6-F1
#
_cell.length_a   1.000
_cell.length_b   1.000
_cell.length_c   1.000
_cell.angle_alpha   90.00
_cell.angle_beta   90.00
_cell.angle_gamma   90.00
#
_symmetry.space_group_name_H-M   'P 1'
#
loop_
_entity.id
_entity.type
_entity.pdbx_description
1 polymer ?
#
loop_
_entity_poly.entity_id
_entity_poly.type
_entity_poly.pdbx_seq_one_letter_code
_entity_poly.pdbx_strand_id
1 'polypeptide(L)'
;MNLNLYPPVTTAYAAPEVLEGASSTIESNIWGLGCLICEIIALGGVPFVYRHYVAKCQDKYFGSNDEGKLKLLLQICGKCDEPLDTKQASNLAQFLQKIFVMDPSLRPTTKMILECLNDPKFLASEL
;
A
#
# COMPACT_ATOMS: atom_id res chain seq x y z
N MET A 1 35.79 13.78 -5.01
CA MET A 1 34.34 13.83 -4.72
C MET A 1 33.93 12.45 -4.24
N ASN A 2 33.45 12.32 -3.00
CA ASN A 2 32.95 11.05 -2.48
C ASN A 2 31.60 10.75 -3.15
N LEU A 3 31.58 9.74 -4.03
CA LEU A 3 30.36 9.14 -4.58
C LEU A 3 29.91 8.04 -3.60
N ASN A 4 29.28 8.48 -2.53
CA ASN A 4 28.63 7.69 -1.51
C ASN A 4 27.48 8.62 -1.08
N LEU A 5 26.20 8.28 -1.13
CA LEU A 5 25.54 7.07 -0.68
C LEU A 5 24.08 7.10 -1.20
N TYR A 6 23.41 5.95 -1.05
CA TYR A 6 22.00 5.64 -1.30
C TYR A 6 21.71 4.97 -2.65
N PRO A 7 21.15 3.73 -2.63
CA PRO A 7 20.62 3.12 -3.85
C PRO A 7 19.53 4.04 -4.43
N PRO A 8 19.28 4.01 -5.76
CA PRO A 8 18.18 4.76 -6.35
C PRO A 8 16.86 4.28 -5.72
N VAL A 9 16.34 5.07 -4.77
CA VAL A 9 15.06 4.82 -4.12
C VAL A 9 13.98 5.48 -4.98
N THR A 10 12.97 4.69 -5.37
CA THR A 10 11.74 5.24 -5.95
C THR A 10 10.93 5.83 -4.81
N THR A 11 11.11 7.13 -4.53
CA THR A 11 10.57 7.86 -3.35
C THR A 11 9.08 7.62 -3.11
N ALA A 12 8.32 7.44 -4.18
CA ALA A 12 6.93 7.01 -4.22
C ALA A 12 6.53 5.80 -3.36
N TYR A 13 7.40 4.80 -3.31
CA TYR A 13 7.14 3.52 -2.63
C TYR A 13 8.04 3.37 -1.40
N ALA A 14 8.86 4.38 -1.11
CA ALA A 14 9.77 4.37 0.01
C ALA A 14 8.99 4.55 1.30
N ALA A 15 9.31 3.72 2.28
CA ALA A 15 8.80 3.88 3.63
C ALA A 15 9.38 5.15 4.28
N PRO A 16 8.69 5.77 5.25
CA PRO A 16 9.14 7.00 5.92
C PRO A 16 10.56 6.90 6.47
N GLU A 17 10.89 5.78 7.13
CA GLU A 17 12.22 5.56 7.70
C GLU A 17 13.32 5.53 6.62
N VAL A 18 13.02 5.03 5.42
CA VAL A 18 13.96 5.01 4.28
C VAL A 18 14.13 6.42 3.70
N LEU A 19 13.05 7.21 3.63
CA LEU A 19 13.11 8.62 3.24
C LEU A 19 13.92 9.47 4.24
N GLU A 20 13.91 9.07 5.51
CA GLU A 20 14.72 9.66 6.60
C GLU A 20 16.19 9.17 6.59
N GLY A 21 16.57 8.31 5.64
CA GLY A 21 17.95 7.89 5.42
C GLY A 21 18.31 6.54 6.08
N ALA A 22 17.35 5.82 6.64
CA ALA A 22 17.57 4.43 7.07
C ALA A 22 17.81 3.51 5.87
N SER A 23 18.50 2.39 6.12
CA SER A 23 18.63 1.32 5.14
C SER A 23 17.29 0.65 4.88
N SER A 24 17.09 0.19 3.66
CA SER A 24 15.91 -0.62 3.32
C SER A 24 15.93 -1.96 4.08
N THR A 25 14.77 -2.33 4.61
CA THR A 25 14.49 -3.59 5.30
C THR A 25 13.28 -4.31 4.69
N ILE A 26 12.97 -5.51 5.18
CA ILE A 26 11.76 -6.25 4.80
C ILE A 26 10.51 -5.43 5.12
N GLU A 27 10.48 -4.79 6.28
CA GLU A 27 9.39 -3.93 6.77
C GLU A 27 9.22 -2.71 5.86
N SER A 28 10.32 -2.11 5.38
CA SER A 28 10.26 -1.02 4.41
C SER A 28 9.69 -1.47 3.05
N ASN A 29 9.98 -2.72 2.65
CA ASN A 29 9.43 -3.29 1.42
C ASN A 29 7.93 -3.60 1.55
N ILE A 30 7.46 -3.95 2.75
CA ILE A 30 6.04 -4.14 3.05
C ILE A 30 5.26 -2.83 2.86
N TRP A 31 5.82 -1.68 3.24
CA TRP A 31 5.24 -0.37 2.92
C TRP A 31 5.08 -0.17 1.41
N GLY A 32 6.16 -0.40 0.65
CA GLY A 32 6.15 -0.28 -0.81
C GLY A 32 5.14 -1.21 -1.48
N LEU A 33 4.96 -2.43 -0.93
CA LEU A 33 3.91 -3.35 -1.36
C LEU A 33 2.50 -2.78 -1.11
N GLY A 34 2.26 -2.14 0.03
CA GLY A 34 1.01 -1.42 0.29
C GLY A 34 0.75 -0.33 -0.75
N CYS A 35 1.76 0.46 -1.09
CA CYS A 35 1.68 1.46 -2.16
C CYS A 35 1.31 0.83 -3.52
N LEU A 36 1.87 -0.34 -3.83
CA LEU A 36 1.58 -1.08 -5.06
C LEU A 36 0.15 -1.61 -5.10
N ILE A 37 -0.35 -2.14 -3.97
CA ILE A 37 -1.73 -2.61 -3.82
C ILE A 37 -2.71 -1.45 -4.06
N CYS A 38 -2.47 -0.29 -3.43
CA CYS A 38 -3.24 0.91 -3.67
C CYS A 38 -3.24 1.30 -5.16
N GLU A 39 -2.11 1.18 -5.85
CA GLU A 39 -1.99 1.53 -7.28
C GLU A 39 -2.80 0.59 -8.18
N ILE A 40 -2.67 -0.73 -7.97
CA ILE A 40 -3.42 -1.75 -8.73
C ILE A 40 -4.92 -1.52 -8.58
N ILE A 41 -5.39 -1.25 -7.35
CA ILE A 41 -6.80 -0.99 -7.07
C ILE A 41 -7.24 0.37 -7.61
N ALA A 42 -6.42 1.42 -7.47
CA ALA A 42 -6.65 2.79 -7.96
C ALA A 42 -6.83 2.87 -9.48
N LEU A 43 -6.00 2.13 -10.21
CA LEU A 43 -5.83 2.32 -11.63
C LEU A 43 -6.42 1.18 -12.46
N GLY A 44 -6.81 0.07 -11.82
CA GLY A 44 -7.35 -1.12 -12.51
C GLY A 44 -6.39 -1.69 -13.56
N GLY A 45 -5.10 -1.40 -13.46
CA GLY A 45 -4.09 -1.69 -14.48
C GLY A 45 -2.78 -2.18 -13.88
N VAL A 46 -1.98 -2.85 -14.69
CA VAL A 46 -0.64 -3.32 -14.28
C VAL A 46 0.23 -2.09 -13.96
N PRO A 47 0.93 -2.06 -12.83
CA PRO A 47 1.88 -1.00 -12.54
C PRO A 47 2.89 -0.89 -13.70
N PHE A 48 3.15 0.33 -14.19
CA PHE A 48 4.17 0.63 -15.22
C PHE A 48 3.93 0.18 -16.67
N VAL A 49 2.69 -0.04 -17.15
CA VAL A 49 2.42 -0.40 -18.58
C VAL A 49 3.12 0.55 -19.58
N TYR A 50 3.40 1.80 -19.18
CA TYR A 50 4.04 2.80 -20.04
C TYR A 50 5.28 3.49 -19.44
N ARG A 51 5.94 2.91 -18.43
CA ARG A 51 7.06 3.57 -17.70
C ARG A 51 6.73 4.95 -17.11
N HIS A 52 5.45 5.30 -17.03
CA HIS A 52 4.98 6.54 -16.41
C HIS A 52 4.55 6.27 -14.98
N TYR A 53 5.13 7.03 -14.06
CA TYR A 53 4.85 6.99 -12.63
C TYR A 53 3.48 7.63 -12.34
N VAL A 54 2.60 6.94 -11.61
CA VAL A 54 1.24 7.41 -11.33
C VAL A 54 1.07 7.74 -9.84
N ALA A 55 1.62 8.89 -9.44
CA ALA A 55 1.69 9.35 -8.05
C ALA A 55 0.35 9.81 -7.44
N LYS A 56 -0.55 10.38 -8.24
CA LYS A 56 -1.61 11.28 -7.73
C LYS A 56 -2.68 10.60 -6.86
N CYS A 57 -2.79 9.27 -6.91
CA CYS A 57 -3.76 8.51 -6.14
C CYS A 57 -3.30 8.30 -4.69
N GLN A 58 -1.98 8.26 -4.47
CA GLN A 58 -1.37 7.98 -3.17
C GLN A 58 -1.59 9.15 -2.20
N ASP A 59 -1.35 10.39 -2.63
CA ASP A 59 -1.53 11.60 -1.79
C ASP A 59 -2.96 11.72 -1.20
N LYS A 60 -3.97 11.36 -1.99
CA LYS A 60 -5.37 11.38 -1.53
C LYS A 60 -5.68 10.31 -0.49
N TYR A 61 -5.05 9.14 -0.61
CA TYR A 61 -5.22 8.04 0.33
C TYR A 61 -4.56 8.35 1.68
N PHE A 62 -3.34 8.90 1.67
CA PHE A 62 -2.60 9.21 2.89
C PHE A 62 -3.14 10.44 3.64
N GLY A 63 -3.82 11.36 2.97
CA GLY A 63 -4.40 12.58 3.58
C GLY A 63 -5.79 12.43 4.19
N SER A 64 -6.42 11.25 4.11
CA SER A 64 -7.81 11.03 4.55
C SER A 64 -7.89 10.24 5.87
N ASN A 65 -8.90 10.50 6.70
CA ASN A 65 -9.23 9.63 7.84
C ASN A 65 -9.74 8.25 7.35
N ASP A 66 -9.99 7.29 8.25
CA ASP A 66 -10.37 5.92 7.86
C ASP A 66 -11.65 5.85 7.02
N GLU A 67 -12.64 6.68 7.35
CA GLU A 67 -13.87 6.84 6.56
C GLU A 67 -13.57 7.40 5.16
N GLY A 68 -12.69 8.39 5.06
CA GLY A 68 -12.25 8.98 3.80
C GLY A 68 -11.43 8.02 2.94
N LYS A 69 -10.57 7.18 3.55
CA LYS A 69 -9.84 6.10 2.87
C LYS A 69 -10.80 5.07 2.28
N LEU A 70 -11.80 4.63 3.07
CA LEU A 70 -12.83 3.69 2.60
C LEU A 70 -13.65 4.30 1.45
N LYS A 71 -14.09 5.55 1.58
CA LYS A 71 -14.82 6.26 0.52
C LYS A 71 -14.00 6.39 -0.77
N LEU A 72 -12.70 6.69 -0.64
CA LEU A 72 -11.79 6.78 -1.79
C LEU A 72 -11.63 5.42 -2.48
N LEU A 73 -11.42 4.34 -1.72
CA LEU A 73 -11.34 2.98 -2.24
C LEU A 73 -12.63 2.60 -2.99
N LEU A 74 -13.80 2.86 -2.41
CA LEU A 74 -15.09 2.57 -3.06
C LEU A 74 -15.27 3.35 -4.37
N GLN A 75 -14.93 4.63 -4.40
CA GLN A 75 -15.02 5.47 -5.61
C GLN A 75 -14.10 4.98 -6.73
N ILE A 76 -12.91 4.54 -6.36
CA ILE A 76 -11.91 3.98 -7.25
C ILE A 76 -12.37 2.62 -7.79
N CYS A 77 -12.79 1.73 -6.91
CA CYS A 77 -13.17 0.36 -7.25
C CYS A 77 -14.40 0.34 -8.15
N GLY A 78 -15.34 1.27 -7.97
CA GLY A 78 -16.55 1.40 -8.78
C GLY A 78 -16.31 1.68 -10.27
N LYS A 79 -15.06 1.84 -10.72
CA LYS A 79 -14.69 2.02 -12.14
C LYS A 79 -14.07 0.79 -12.79
N CYS A 80 -13.82 -0.28 -12.04
CA CYS A 80 -13.31 -1.54 -12.57
C CYS A 80 -14.47 -2.41 -13.09
N ASP A 81 -14.20 -3.29 -14.07
CA ASP A 81 -15.20 -4.23 -14.61
C ASP A 81 -15.76 -5.16 -13.53
N GLU A 82 -14.96 -5.44 -12.48
CA GLU A 82 -15.36 -6.13 -11.26
C GLU A 82 -15.03 -5.26 -10.04
N PRO A 83 -15.94 -4.37 -9.60
CA PRO A 83 -15.70 -3.52 -8.44
C PRO A 83 -15.70 -4.36 -7.15
N LEU A 84 -14.81 -4.02 -6.21
CA LEU A 84 -14.89 -4.56 -4.86
C LEU A 84 -16.23 -4.21 -4.22
N ASP A 85 -16.87 -5.20 -3.59
CA ASP A 85 -18.02 -4.94 -2.74
C ASP A 85 -17.60 -4.18 -1.46
N THR A 86 -18.57 -3.65 -0.71
CA THR A 86 -18.33 -2.86 0.51
C THR A 86 -17.52 -3.63 1.55
N LYS A 87 -17.71 -4.95 1.67
CA LYS A 87 -17.01 -5.78 2.64
C LYS A 87 -15.57 -6.03 2.19
N GLN A 88 -15.34 -6.31 0.92
CA GLN A 88 -14.00 -6.46 0.34
C GLN A 88 -13.22 -5.15 0.46
N ALA A 89 -13.84 -4.01 0.14
CA ALA A 89 -13.22 -2.69 0.30
C ALA A 89 -12.87 -2.38 1.77
N SER A 90 -13.74 -2.74 2.71
CA SER A 90 -13.48 -2.58 4.15
C SER A 90 -12.33 -3.47 4.63
N ASN A 91 -12.30 -4.75 4.24
CA ASN A 91 -11.22 -5.68 4.61
C ASN A 91 -9.87 -5.20 4.07
N LEU A 92 -9.86 -4.72 2.82
CA LEU A 92 -8.68 -4.13 2.20
C LEU A 92 -8.21 -2.86 2.92
N ALA A 93 -9.13 -1.96 3.29
CA ALA A 93 -8.79 -0.75 4.04
C ALA A 93 -8.12 -1.10 5.38
N GLN A 94 -8.68 -2.06 6.12
CA GLN A 94 -8.11 -2.56 7.38
C GLN A 94 -6.74 -3.19 7.18
N PHE A 95 -6.54 -3.96 6.11
CA PHE A 95 -5.23 -4.52 5.78
C PHE A 95 -4.18 -3.44 5.51
N LEU A 96 -4.53 -2.45 4.68
CA LEU A 96 -3.64 -1.33 4.35
C LEU A 96 -3.31 -0.48 5.58
N GLN A 97 -4.24 -0.31 6.53
CA GLN A 97 -3.96 0.36 7.81
C GLN A 97 -2.88 -0.36 8.62
N LYS A 98 -2.86 -1.69 8.63
CA LYS A 98 -1.79 -2.46 9.31
C LYS A 98 -0.45 -2.29 8.62
N ILE A 99 -0.42 -2.14 7.28
CA ILE A 99 0.82 -1.89 6.53
C ILE A 99 1.36 -0.47 6.76
N PHE A 100 0.49 0.54 6.68
CA PHE A 100 0.89 1.96 6.74
C PHE A 100 0.98 2.48 8.19
N VAL A 101 1.83 1.82 8.98
CA VAL A 101 2.21 2.24 10.32
C VAL A 101 3.63 2.81 10.32
N MET A 102 3.84 3.85 11.16
CA MET A 102 5.13 4.54 11.25
C MET A 102 6.22 3.66 11.85
N ASP A 103 5.89 2.86 12.85
CA ASP A 103 6.82 1.88 13.42
C ASP A 103 6.93 0.66 12.50
N PRO A 104 8.08 0.41 11.86
CA PRO A 104 8.24 -0.71 10.93
C PRO A 104 8.02 -2.07 11.59
N SER A 105 8.31 -2.21 12.89
CA SER A 105 8.17 -3.47 13.62
C SER A 105 6.72 -3.91 13.84
N LEU A 106 5.76 -2.98 13.69
CA LEU A 106 4.33 -3.25 13.79
C LEU A 106 3.69 -3.66 12.46
N ARG A 107 4.45 -3.59 11.35
CA ARG A 107 3.95 -3.97 10.03
C ARG A 107 3.76 -5.51 9.95
N PRO A 108 2.75 -6.00 9.20
CA PRO A 108 2.53 -7.43 9.01
C PRO A 108 3.75 -8.12 8.41
N THR A 109 4.06 -9.32 8.87
CA THR A 109 5.12 -10.13 8.26
C THR A 109 4.73 -10.59 6.85
N THR A 110 5.72 -10.93 6.02
CA THR A 110 5.47 -11.51 4.69
C THR A 110 4.59 -12.75 4.74
N LYS A 111 4.69 -13.54 5.84
CA LYS A 111 3.83 -14.71 6.07
C LYS A 111 2.37 -14.30 6.25
N MET A 112 2.10 -13.31 7.09
CA MET A 112 0.74 -12.78 7.30
C MET A 112 0.17 -12.21 5.99
N ILE A 113 0.97 -11.49 5.21
CA ILE A 113 0.55 -10.97 3.91
C ILE A 113 0.16 -12.11 2.97
N LEU A 114 0.96 -13.16 2.88
CA LEU A 114 0.67 -14.33 2.05
C LEU A 114 -0.61 -15.04 2.50
N GLU A 115 -0.82 -15.20 3.80
CA GLU A 115 -2.05 -15.77 4.36
C GLU A 115 -3.28 -14.92 3.97
N CYS A 116 -3.17 -13.59 3.98
CA CYS A 116 -4.24 -12.69 3.57
C CYS A 116 -4.57 -12.74 2.08
N LEU A 117 -3.55 -12.93 1.23
CA LEU A 117 -3.75 -13.09 -0.21
C LEU A 117 -4.40 -14.44 -0.56
N ASN A 118 -4.15 -15.48 0.24
CA ASN A 118 -4.74 -16.81 0.06
C ASN A 118 -6.17 -16.89 0.60
N ASP A 119 -6.48 -16.20 1.70
CA ASP A 119 -7.84 -16.04 2.22
C ASP A 119 -8.07 -14.60 2.74
N PRO A 120 -8.80 -13.75 2.00
CA PRO A 120 -9.09 -12.36 2.40
C PRO A 120 -9.86 -12.23 3.72
N LYS A 121 -10.41 -13.32 4.27
CA LYS A 121 -11.09 -13.34 5.57
C LYS A 121 -10.12 -13.31 6.76
N PHE A 122 -8.84 -13.63 6.55
CA PHE A 122 -7.85 -13.84 7.60
C PHE A 122 -7.61 -12.60 8.50
N LEU A 123 -7.78 -11.38 7.97
CA LEU A 123 -7.65 -10.15 8.76
C LEU A 123 -8.96 -9.65 9.38
N ALA A 124 -10.10 -10.15 8.91
CA ALA A 124 -11.39 -9.85 9.50
C ALA A 124 -11.65 -10.70 10.76
N SER A 125 -10.90 -11.79 10.96
CA SER A 125 -11.04 -12.73 12.09
C SER A 125 -10.17 -12.44 13.30
N GLU A 126 -9.24 -11.49 13.22
CA GLU A 126 -8.50 -10.97 14.39
C GLU A 126 -9.09 -9.65 14.90
N LEU A 127 -10.43 -9.61 14.98
CA LEU A 127 -11.22 -8.58 15.67
C LEU A 127 -11.80 -9.15 16.96
#